data_AF-A0A3D5H7C5-F1
#
_entry.id   AF-A0A3D5H7C5-F1
#
_cell.length_a   1.000
_cell.length_b   1.000
_cell.length_c   1.000
_cell.angle_alpha   90.00
_cell.angle_beta   90.00
_cell.angle_gamma   90.00
#
_symmetry.space_group_name_H-M   'P 1'
#
loop_
_entity.id
_entity.type
_entity.pdbx_description
1 polymer ?
#
loop_
_entity_poly.entity_id
_entity_poly.type
_entity_poly.pdbx_seq_one_letter_code
_entity_poly.pdbx_strand_id
1 'polypeptide(L)' 'MVLENRIKVAPNTVAYADAEKHKLVVEFAIPGAPTETIDLKLLPDSVHLTAPARDIEYVSALSLAWRVEPDKA' A
#
# COMPACT_ATOMS: atom_id res chain seq x y z
N MET A 1 2.80 -4.78 22.98
CA MET A 1 4.00 -3.93 22.86
C MET A 1 3.96 -3.27 21.49
N VAL A 2 3.58 -2.00 21.42
CA VAL A 2 3.75 -1.20 20.21
C VAL A 2 5.22 -0.76 20.23
N LEU A 3 6.01 -1.14 19.23
CA LEU A 3 7.39 -0.65 19.09
C LEU A 3 7.29 0.82 18.64
N GLU A 4 7.35 1.74 19.60
CA GLU A 4 7.02 3.16 19.43
C GLU A 4 7.93 3.95 18.46
N ASN A 5 8.96 3.35 17.84
CA ASN A 5 9.80 4.03 16.84
C ASN A 5 10.40 3.05 15.82
N ARG A 6 9.57 2.51 14.90
CA ARG A 6 10.10 1.85 13.70
C ARG A 6 10.53 2.91 12.68
N ILE A 7 11.62 2.66 11.97
CA ILE A 7 12.07 3.57 10.90
C ILE A 7 11.07 3.46 9.74
N LYS A 8 10.52 4.60 9.31
CA LYS A 8 9.57 4.64 8.19
C LYS A 8 10.31 4.57 6.87
N VAL A 9 9.94 3.62 6.03
CA VAL A 9 10.59 3.34 4.74
C VAL A 9 9.53 3.32 3.64
N ALA A 10 9.79 3.99 2.52
CA ALA A 10 8.92 3.87 1.36
C ALA A 10 9.12 2.48 0.71
N PRO A 11 8.06 1.69 0.48
CA PRO A 11 8.19 0.43 -0.24
C PRO A 11 8.54 0.69 -1.70
N ASN A 12 9.28 -0.23 -2.33
CA ASN A 12 9.39 -0.23 -3.78
C ASN A 12 7.98 -0.46 -4.35
N THR A 13 7.55 0.43 -5.25
CA THR A 13 6.16 0.51 -5.68
C THR A 13 6.10 0.54 -7.20
N VAL A 14 5.23 -0.28 -7.78
CA VAL A 14 4.91 -0.27 -9.21
C VAL A 14 3.41 -0.07 -9.36
N ALA A 15 3.01 0.80 -10.28
CA ALA A 15 1.61 1.01 -10.61
C ALA A 15 1.42 1.00 -12.13
N TYR A 16 0.41 0.27 -12.61
CA TYR A 16 0.11 0.16 -14.03
C TYR A 16 -1.38 -0.11 -14.27
N ALA A 17 -1.86 0.29 -15.44
CA ALA A 17 -3.23 0.02 -15.87
C ALA A 17 -3.31 -1.35 -16.58
N ASP A 18 -4.19 -2.22 -16.11
CA ASP A 18 -4.63 -3.43 -16.80
C ASP A 18 -5.88 -3.07 -17.63
N ALA A 19 -5.66 -2.80 -18.91
CA ALA A 19 -6.71 -2.39 -19.84
C ALA A 19 -7.71 -3.51 -20.14
N GLU A 20 -7.29 -4.77 -20.12
CA GLU A 20 -8.18 -5.90 -20.40
C GLU A 20 -9.21 -6.07 -19.29
N LYS A 21 -8.77 -5.95 -18.03
CA LYS A 21 -9.62 -6.12 -16.86
C LYS A 21 -10.23 -4.81 -16.37
N HIS A 22 -9.89 -3.68 -17.00
CA HIS A 22 -10.28 -2.33 -16.57
C HIS A 22 -9.94 -2.07 -15.10
N LYS A 23 -8.70 -2.42 -14.71
CA LYS A 23 -8.20 -2.27 -13.33
C LYS A 23 -6.94 -1.42 -13.28
N LEU A 24 -6.80 -0.64 -12.23
CA LEU A 24 -5.50 -0.11 -11.82
C LEU A 24 -4.85 -1.13 -10.88
N VAL A 25 -3.63 -1.56 -11.19
CA VAL A 25 -2.84 -2.45 -10.33
C VAL A 25 -1.76 -1.62 -9.64
N VAL A 26 -1.63 -1.79 -8.33
CA VAL A 26 -0.58 -1.18 -7.51
C VAL A 26 0.07 -2.29 -6.69
N GLU A 27 1.38 -2.45 -6.85
CA GLU A 27 2.18 -3.46 -6.17
C GLU A 27 3.17 -2.80 -5.22
N PHE A 28 3.22 -3.28 -3.98
CA PHE A 28 4.14 -2.82 -2.94
C PHE A 28 5.05 -3.97 -2.50
N ALA A 29 6.36 -3.78 -2.61
CA ALA A 29 7.33 -4.72 -2.05
C ALA A 29 7.54 -4.44 -0.55
N ILE A 30 7.00 -5.30 0.31
CA ILE A 30 7.04 -5.19 1.78
C ILE A 30 7.63 -6.44 2.45
N PRO A 31 8.88 -6.81 2.15
CA PRO A 31 9.47 -8.06 2.64
C PRO A 31 9.52 -8.12 4.17
N GLY A 32 9.10 -9.26 4.72
CA GLY A 32 9.12 -9.53 6.16
C GLY A 32 7.98 -8.90 6.95
N ALA A 33 7.05 -8.18 6.32
CA ALA A 33 5.82 -7.73 6.94
C ALA A 33 4.81 -8.90 7.03
N PRO A 34 4.34 -9.28 8.24
CA PRO A 34 3.28 -10.29 8.37
C PRO A 34 1.97 -9.77 7.78
N THR A 35 1.29 -10.59 6.97
CA THR A 35 0.10 -10.19 6.22
C THR A 35 -1.01 -9.64 7.12
N GLU A 36 -1.22 -10.25 8.28
CA GLU A 36 -2.22 -9.86 9.26
C GLU A 36 -1.96 -8.50 9.93
N THR A 37 -0.77 -7.93 9.73
CA THR A 37 -0.38 -6.61 10.26
C THR A 37 -0.40 -5.50 9.21
N ILE A 38 -0.72 -5.84 7.96
CA ILE A 38 -0.82 -4.87 6.87
C ILE A 38 -2.13 -4.09 7.05
N ASP A 39 -2.01 -2.77 7.20
CA ASP A 39 -3.14 -1.85 7.09
C ASP A 39 -3.07 -1.14 5.73
N LEU A 40 -4.05 -1.44 4.88
CA LEU A 40 -4.19 -0.89 3.55
C LEU A 40 -5.54 -0.19 3.45
N LYS A 41 -5.51 1.11 3.21
CA LYS A 41 -6.69 1.94 2.99
C LYS A 41 -6.76 2.43 1.55
N LEU A 42 -7.78 1.97 0.84
CA LEU A 42 -8.10 2.42 -0.51
C LEU A 42 -9.20 3.48 -0.46
N LEU A 43 -8.93 4.63 -1.07
CA LEU A 43 -9.88 5.70 -1.31
C LEU A 43 -10.07 5.87 -2.81
N PRO A 44 -11.14 6.56 -3.27
CA PRO A 44 -11.38 6.74 -4.69
C PRO A 44 -10.21 7.37 -5.43
N ASP A 45 -9.41 8.20 -4.79
CA ASP A 45 -8.33 8.98 -5.40
C ASP A 45 -6.95 8.71 -4.77
N SER A 46 -6.86 7.75 -3.84
CA SER A 46 -5.61 7.54 -3.10
C SER A 46 -5.50 6.16 -2.45
N VAL A 47 -4.26 5.73 -2.20
CA VAL A 47 -3.93 4.50 -1.49
C VAL A 47 -3.01 4.84 -0.33
N HIS A 48 -3.32 4.33 0.86
CA HIS A 48 -2.47 4.47 2.05
C HIS A 48 -2.10 3.09 2.54
N LEU A 49 -0.82 2.86 2.78
CA LEU A 49 -0.29 1.60 3.27
C LEU A 49 0.57 1.87 4.51
N THR A 50 0.33 1.11 5.57
CA THR A 50 1.27 0.92 6.67
C THR A 50 1.48 -0.57 6.89
N ALA A 51 2.73 -1.02 6.87
CA ALA A 51 3.07 -2.43 7.06
C ALA A 51 4.32 -2.56 7.94
N PRO A 52 4.15 -2.90 9.22
CA PRO A 52 5.27 -3.17 10.12
C PRO A 52 6.13 -4.36 9.70
N ALA A 53 7.45 -4.21 9.74
CA ALA A 53 8.42 -5.29 9.49
C ALA A 53 9.64 -5.16 10.42
N ARG A 54 9.68 -5.95 11.49
CA ARG A 54 10.76 -5.92 12.52
C ARG A 54 11.04 -4.49 13.00
N ASP A 55 12.17 -3.91 12.56
CA ASP A 55 12.72 -2.62 12.95
C ASP A 55 12.25 -1.45 12.06
N ILE A 56 11.58 -1.76 10.94
CA ILE A 56 11.07 -0.77 9.99
C ILE A 56 9.55 -0.85 9.86
N GLU A 57 8.96 0.22 9.35
CA GLU A 57 7.56 0.30 8.96
C GLU A 57 7.50 0.79 7.53
N TYR A 58 6.96 -0.04 6.63
CA TYR A 58 6.69 0.42 5.28
C TYR A 58 5.51 1.39 5.31
N VAL A 59 5.71 2.59 4.77
CA VAL A 59 4.67 3.62 4.70
C VAL A 59 4.58 4.12 3.26
N SER A 60 3.37 4.14 2.70
CA SER A 60 3.10 4.73 1.39
C SER A 60 1.80 5.53 1.40
N ALA A 61 1.81 6.64 0.67
CA ALA A 61 0.63 7.42 0.33
C ALA A 61 0.72 7.76 -1.16
N LEU A 62 -0.12 7.13 -1.98
CA LEU A 62 -0.17 7.34 -3.42
C LEU A 62 -1.42 8.12 -3.79
N SER A 63 -1.27 9.17 -4.60
CA SER A 63 -2.39 9.82 -5.27
C SER A 63 -2.65 9.14 -6.62
N LEU A 64 -3.93 8.89 -6.92
CA LEU A 64 -4.38 8.28 -8.15
C LEU A 64 -4.90 9.36 -9.09
N ALA A 65 -4.37 9.42 -10.31
CA ALA A 65 -4.79 10.41 -11.32
C ALA A 65 -6.24 10.19 -11.79
N TRP A 66 -6.71 8.94 -11.76
CA TRP A 66 -8.09 8.57 -12.06
C TRP A 66 -8.76 8.00 -10.83
N ARG A 67 -10.03 8.35 -10.65
CA ARG A 67 -10.82 7.77 -9.57
C ARG A 67 -11.05 6.28 -9.81
N VAL A 68 -10.89 5.49 -8.77
CA VAL A 68 -11.23 4.06 -8.72
C VAL A 68 -12.52 3.87 -7.91
N GLU A 69 -13.07 2.66 -7.96
CA GLU A 69 -14.18 2.23 -7.10
C GLU A 69 -13.64 1.31 -6.01
N PRO A 70 -13.36 1.81 -4.78
CA PRO A 70 -12.69 1.03 -3.73
C PRO A 70 -13.44 -0.25 -3.34
N ASP A 71 -14.77 -0.22 -3.38
CA ASP A 71 -15.63 -1.34 -3.00
C ASP A 71 -15.57 -2.52 -3.99
N LYS A 72 -14.88 -2.34 -5.13
CA LYS A 72 -14.67 -3.38 -6.17
C LYS A 72 -13.24 -3.94 -6.19
N ALA A 73 -12.38 -3.55 -5.23
CA ALA A 73 -10.99 -3.97 -5.16
C ALA A 73 -10.83 -5.46 -4.83
#